data_AF-A0A964YMH1-F1
#
_entry.id   AF-A0A964YMH1-F1
#
_cell.length_a   1.000
_cell.length_b   1.000
_cell.length_c   1.000
_cell.angle_alpha   90.00
_cell.angle_beta   90.00
_cell.angle_gamma   90.00
#
_symmetry.space_group_name_H-M   'P 1'
#
loop_
_entity.id
_entity.type
_entity.pdbx_description
1 polymer ?
#
loop_
_entity_poly.entity_id
_entity_poly.type
_entity_poly.pdbx_seq_one_letter_code
_entity_poly.pdbx_strand_id
1 'polypeptide(L)'
;MNQKSNMPQFYNPDKENLDLELEKMDTNLYQMIEQGLVHEDMLMIIESLVSDWCKQNLSTFIKAYQTFEKEFEELSHDDKKYYADIDEFIQEKGNRWWIETFNQATNEEKETFLHRYNQTISCCLHSNTYDFQTIQKTIENSWRKS
;
A
#
# COMPACT_ATOMS: atom_id res chain seq x y z
N MET A 1 -21.90 -26.37 -12.26
CA MET A 1 -20.79 -25.64 -12.93
C MET A 1 -19.81 -25.24 -11.85
N ASN A 2 -18.64 -25.87 -11.82
CA ASN A 2 -17.60 -25.54 -10.85
C ASN A 2 -16.97 -24.21 -11.27
N GLN A 3 -17.23 -23.14 -10.50
CA GLN A 3 -16.42 -21.93 -10.58
C GLN A 3 -15.01 -22.33 -10.13
N LYS A 4 -14.07 -22.44 -11.09
CA LYS A 4 -12.65 -22.41 -10.76
C LYS A 4 -12.43 -21.09 -10.02
N SER A 5 -12.09 -21.16 -8.74
CA SER A 5 -11.56 -19.99 -8.06
C SER A 5 -10.30 -19.61 -8.82
N ASN A 6 -10.32 -18.47 -9.53
CA ASN A 6 -9.11 -17.81 -9.96
C ASN A 6 -8.38 -17.40 -8.69
N MET A 7 -7.57 -18.30 -8.12
CA MET A 7 -6.46 -17.83 -7.30
C MET A 7 -5.64 -16.90 -8.21
N PRO A 8 -5.30 -15.68 -7.76
CA PRO A 8 -4.38 -14.84 -8.49
C PRO A 8 -3.13 -15.67 -8.80
N GLN A 9 -2.60 -15.55 -10.01
CA GLN A 9 -1.28 -16.11 -10.32
C GLN A 9 -0.33 -15.68 -9.19
N PHE A 10 0.45 -16.63 -8.65
CA PHE A 10 1.50 -16.31 -7.68
C PHE A 10 2.42 -15.28 -8.32
N TYR A 11 2.26 -14.02 -7.93
CA TYR A 11 3.19 -12.97 -8.28
C TYR A 11 4.54 -13.39 -7.71
N ASN A 12 5.58 -13.43 -8.55
CA ASN A 12 6.94 -13.78 -8.15
C ASN A 12 7.85 -12.66 -8.64
N PRO A 13 8.26 -11.72 -7.76
CA PRO A 13 9.03 -10.57 -8.17
C PRO A 13 10.41 -11.00 -8.71
N ASP A 14 10.95 -10.23 -9.65
CA ASP A 14 12.36 -10.35 -10.03
C ASP A 14 13.25 -9.91 -8.86
N LYS A 15 13.82 -10.90 -8.16
CA LYS A 15 14.63 -10.69 -6.96
C LYS A 15 15.92 -9.92 -7.22
N GLU A 16 16.39 -9.90 -8.46
CA GLU A 16 17.58 -9.13 -8.84
C GLU A 16 17.26 -7.65 -9.06
N ASN A 17 15.98 -7.30 -9.26
CA ASN A 17 15.54 -5.96 -9.67
C ASN A 17 14.29 -5.48 -8.91
N LEU A 18 14.23 -5.70 -7.58
CA LEU A 18 13.06 -5.41 -6.75
C LEU A 18 12.59 -3.93 -6.80
N ASP A 19 13.51 -2.98 -6.90
CA ASP A 19 13.17 -1.54 -7.02
C ASP A 19 12.48 -1.23 -8.37
N LEU A 20 12.95 -1.88 -9.44
CA LEU A 20 12.32 -1.77 -10.76
C LEU A 20 10.94 -2.45 -10.78
N GLU A 21 10.76 -3.54 -10.03
CA GLU A 21 9.45 -4.17 -9.88
C GLU A 21 8.44 -3.24 -9.21
N LEU A 22 8.85 -2.50 -8.17
CA LEU A 22 8.00 -1.48 -7.55
C LEU A 22 7.61 -0.40 -8.56
N GLU A 23 8.59 0.15 -9.28
CA GLU A 23 8.36 1.19 -10.29
C GLU A 23 7.36 0.74 -11.37
N LYS A 24 7.52 -0.49 -11.88
CA LYS A 24 6.60 -1.07 -12.86
C LYS A 24 5.18 -1.21 -12.30
N MET A 25 5.04 -1.73 -11.08
CA MET A 25 3.73 -1.92 -10.46
C MET A 25 3.00 -0.60 -10.25
N ASP A 26 3.70 0.40 -9.70
CA ASP A 26 3.15 1.73 -9.46
C ASP A 26 2.80 2.43 -10.78
N THR A 27 3.69 2.38 -11.77
CA THR A 27 3.44 2.93 -13.11
C THR A 27 2.21 2.30 -13.76
N ASN A 28 2.09 0.97 -13.71
CA ASN A 28 0.95 0.26 -14.28
C ASN A 28 -0.36 0.66 -13.59
N LEU A 29 -0.35 0.80 -12.25
CA LEU A 29 -1.54 1.22 -11.51
C LEU A 29 -2.01 2.61 -11.95
N TYR A 30 -1.10 3.57 -12.10
CA TYR A 30 -1.43 4.92 -12.56
C TYR A 30 -1.88 4.95 -14.02
N GLN A 31 -1.26 4.16 -14.90
CA GLN A 31 -1.73 4.01 -16.29
C GLN A 31 -3.15 3.44 -16.37
N MET A 32 -3.53 2.55 -15.45
CA MET A 32 -4.91 2.04 -15.40
C MET A 32 -5.92 3.14 -15.02
N ILE A 33 -5.52 4.13 -14.24
CA ILE A 33 -6.35 5.30 -13.91
C ILE A 33 -6.49 6.20 -15.13
N GLU A 34 -5.38 6.52 -15.81
CA GLU A 34 -5.38 7.33 -17.03
C GLU A 34 -6.27 6.72 -18.14
N GLN A 35 -6.35 5.40 -18.18
CA GLN A 35 -7.19 4.64 -19.13
C GLN A 35 -8.65 4.48 -18.67
N GLY A 36 -9.00 4.94 -17.46
CA GLY A 36 -10.33 4.78 -16.87
C GLY A 36 -10.68 3.33 -16.49
N LEU A 37 -9.68 2.46 -16.34
CA LEU A 37 -9.84 1.08 -15.88
C LEU A 37 -9.97 0.99 -14.36
N VAL A 38 -9.50 2.01 -13.64
CA VAL A 38 -9.57 2.14 -12.19
C VAL A 38 -10.06 3.54 -11.86
N HIS A 39 -11.04 3.65 -10.97
CA HIS A 39 -11.49 4.94 -10.46
C HIS A 39 -10.51 5.51 -9.43
N GLU A 40 -10.36 6.83 -9.37
CA GLU A 40 -9.46 7.52 -8.42
C GLU A 40 -9.73 7.11 -6.97
N ASP A 41 -11.00 6.94 -6.59
CA ASP A 41 -11.36 6.45 -5.25
C ASP A 41 -10.75 5.08 -4.93
N MET A 42 -10.61 4.20 -5.93
CA MET A 42 -9.98 2.89 -5.73
C MET A 42 -8.47 3.02 -5.56
N LEU A 43 -7.82 3.98 -6.24
CA LEU A 43 -6.42 4.30 -5.98
C LEU A 43 -6.22 4.74 -4.53
N MET A 44 -7.05 5.66 -4.04
CA MET A 44 -6.96 6.14 -2.65
C MET A 44 -7.14 4.99 -1.64
N ILE A 45 -8.03 4.04 -1.93
CA ILE A 45 -8.22 2.84 -1.11
C ILE A 45 -6.97 1.95 -1.15
N ILE A 46 -6.38 1.71 -2.32
CA ILE A 46 -5.14 0.92 -2.47
C ILE A 46 -4.01 1.56 -1.66
N GLU A 47 -3.78 2.86 -1.83
CA GLU A 47 -2.72 3.61 -1.13
C GLU A 47 -2.89 3.57 0.39
N SER A 48 -4.13 3.74 0.87
CA SER A 48 -4.47 3.65 2.29
C SER A 48 -4.25 2.24 2.85
N LEU A 49 -4.70 1.20 2.14
CA LEU A 49 -4.58 -0.19 2.57
C LEU A 49 -3.12 -0.65 2.64
N VAL A 50 -2.29 -0.23 1.69
CA VAL A 50 -0.84 -0.51 1.69
C VAL A 50 -0.17 0.23 2.83
N SER A 51 -0.48 1.52 3.01
CA SER A 51 0.07 2.33 4.08
C SER A 51 -0.23 1.73 5.45
N ASP A 52 -1.49 1.42 5.75
CA ASP A 52 -1.90 0.86 7.03
C ASP A 52 -1.23 -0.47 7.34
N TRP A 53 -1.05 -1.32 6.32
CA TRP A 53 -0.35 -2.58 6.50
C TRP A 53 1.15 -2.36 6.77
N CYS A 54 1.80 -1.45 6.06
CA CYS A 54 3.24 -1.16 6.22
C CYS A 54 3.57 -0.62 7.62
N LYS A 55 2.68 0.18 8.21
CA LYS A 55 2.82 0.74 9.58
C LYS A 55 2.99 -0.33 10.66
N GLN A 56 2.63 -1.59 10.39
CA GLN A 56 2.53 -2.64 11.41
C GLN A 56 3.35 -3.91 11.12
N ASN A 57 3.80 -4.11 9.87
CA ASN A 57 4.30 -5.44 9.45
C ASN A 57 5.77 -5.48 9.06
N LEU A 58 6.36 -4.37 8.58
CA LEU A 58 7.74 -4.36 8.08
C LEU A 58 8.60 -3.41 8.90
N SER A 59 9.73 -3.90 9.40
CA SER A 59 10.54 -3.19 10.41
C SER A 59 11.06 -1.84 9.92
N THR A 60 11.49 -1.76 8.66
CA THR A 60 11.95 -0.51 8.04
C THR A 60 10.81 0.50 7.92
N PHE A 61 9.61 0.03 7.56
CA PHE A 61 8.43 0.86 7.39
C PHE A 61 7.84 1.33 8.72
N ILE A 62 7.84 0.46 9.74
CA ILE A 62 7.47 0.81 11.12
C ILE A 62 8.39 1.94 11.63
N LYS A 63 9.70 1.84 11.40
CA LYS A 63 10.66 2.90 11.81
C LYS A 63 10.44 4.22 11.08
N ALA A 64 10.12 4.17 9.79
CA ALA A 64 9.78 5.36 9.01
C ALA A 64 8.50 6.02 9.57
N TYR A 65 7.46 5.23 9.83
CA TYR A 65 6.22 5.72 10.44
C TYR A 65 6.46 6.33 11.83
N GLN A 66 7.26 5.69 12.68
CA GLN A 66 7.65 6.23 13.99
C GLN A 66 8.44 7.55 13.89
N THR A 67 9.14 7.77 12.78
CA THR A 67 9.81 9.04 12.51
C THR A 67 8.78 10.12 12.21
N PHE A 68 7.77 9.81 11.39
CA PHE A 68 6.64 10.72 11.16
C PHE A 68 5.85 11.01 12.45
N GLU A 69 5.68 10.02 13.33
CA GLU A 69 5.06 10.23 14.65
C GLU A 69 5.80 11.29 15.46
N LYS A 70 7.13 11.20 15.53
CA LYS A 70 7.95 12.19 16.23
C LYS A 70 7.89 13.56 15.58
N GLU A 71 8.00 13.61 14.25
CA GLU A 71 7.90 14.88 13.52
C GLU A 71 6.55 15.56 13.76
N PHE A 72 5.46 14.78 13.72
CA PHE A 72 4.13 15.26 14.05
C PHE A 72 4.05 15.75 15.49
N GLU A 73 4.58 15.00 16.45
CA GLU A 73 4.62 15.39 17.87
C GLU A 73 5.45 16.65 18.13
N GLU A 74 6.49 16.90 17.35
CA GLU A 74 7.37 18.06 17.43
C GLU A 74 6.80 19.32 16.74
N LEU A 75 5.74 19.19 15.94
CA LEU A 75 5.05 20.34 15.34
C LEU A 75 4.55 21.32 16.41
N SER A 76 4.59 22.61 16.07
CA SER A 76 4.02 23.65 16.91
C SER A 76 2.51 23.46 17.08
N HIS A 77 1.92 24.01 18.15
CA HIS A 77 0.48 23.89 18.37
C HIS A 77 -0.34 24.54 17.24
N ASP A 78 0.19 25.58 16.59
CA ASP A 78 -0.49 26.23 15.47
C ASP A 78 -0.37 25.40 14.18
N ASP A 79 0.77 24.73 13.96
CA ASP A 79 0.94 23.84 12.81
C ASP A 79 0.10 22.55 12.93
N LYS A 80 0.00 22.00 14.15
CA LYS A 80 -0.84 20.82 14.41
C LYS A 80 -2.32 21.04 14.11
N LYS A 81 -2.81 22.28 14.12
CA LYS A 81 -4.22 22.59 13.82
C LYS A 81 -4.59 22.38 12.36
N TYR A 82 -3.61 22.30 11.46
CA TYR A 82 -3.85 22.04 10.03
C TYR A 82 -4.08 20.56 9.72
N TYR A 83 -3.91 19.67 10.71
CA TYR A 83 -4.07 18.23 10.55
C TYR A 83 -4.99 17.71 11.65
N ALA A 84 -5.96 16.87 11.31
CA ALA A 84 -6.84 16.20 12.26
C ALA A 84 -6.07 15.17 13.10
N ASP A 85 -5.14 14.46 12.46
CA ASP A 85 -4.31 13.44 13.06
C ASP A 85 -3.00 13.24 12.27
N ILE A 86 -2.22 12.24 12.69
CA ILE A 86 -0.98 11.87 12.02
C ILE A 86 -1.20 11.31 10.61
N ASP A 87 -2.31 10.63 10.36
CA ASP A 87 -2.57 10.03 9.06
C ASP A 87 -2.78 11.13 8.03
N GLU A 88 -3.54 12.19 8.36
CA GLU A 88 -3.66 13.38 7.51
C GLU A 88 -2.31 14.09 7.32
N PHE A 89 -1.48 14.20 8.36
CA PHE A 89 -0.13 14.77 8.25
C PHE A 89 0.76 13.98 7.27
N ILE A 90 0.71 12.65 7.31
CA ILE A 90 1.47 11.79 6.39
C ILE A 90 0.91 11.90 4.97
N GLN A 91 -0.42 11.95 4.82
CA GLN A 91 -1.06 12.13 3.51
C GLN A 91 -0.61 13.43 2.83
N GLU A 92 -0.55 14.53 3.57
CA GLU A 92 -0.07 15.83 3.08
C GLU A 92 1.42 15.83 2.73
N LYS A 93 2.24 15.01 3.42
CA LYS A 93 3.64 14.77 3.01
C LYS A 93 3.76 13.86 1.77
N GLY A 94 2.72 13.09 1.49
CA GLY A 94 2.60 12.19 0.36
C GLY A 94 2.03 10.83 0.77
N ASN A 95 0.86 10.47 0.23
CA ASN A 95 0.18 9.18 0.42
C ASN A 95 1.05 7.93 0.16
N ARG A 96 2.19 8.12 -0.52
CA ARG A 96 3.12 7.07 -0.95
C ARG A 96 4.49 7.16 -0.29
N TRP A 97 4.53 7.59 0.98
CA TRP A 97 5.75 7.60 1.83
C TRP A 97 6.51 6.26 1.83
N TRP A 98 5.80 5.16 1.59
CA TRP A 98 6.37 3.81 1.50
C TRP A 98 7.24 3.61 0.25
N ILE A 99 7.12 4.41 -0.82
CA ILE A 99 8.00 4.33 -2.00
C ILE A 99 9.44 4.68 -1.61
N GLU A 100 9.63 5.80 -0.93
CA GLU A 100 10.97 6.24 -0.51
C GLU A 100 11.55 5.29 0.54
N THR A 101 10.68 4.78 1.42
CA THR A 101 11.03 3.81 2.46
C THR A 101 11.46 2.47 1.87
N PHE A 102 10.85 2.04 0.77
CA PHE A 102 11.15 0.78 0.10
C PHE A 102 12.63 0.68 -0.27
N ASN A 103 13.23 1.77 -0.78
CA ASN A 103 14.64 1.79 -1.17
C ASN A 103 15.60 1.45 -0.02
N GLN A 104 15.18 1.70 1.22
CA GLN A 104 15.97 1.47 2.43
C GLN A 104 15.68 0.09 3.06
N ALA A 105 14.65 -0.60 2.59
CA ALA A 105 14.22 -1.88 3.12
C ALA A 105 15.16 -3.02 2.68
N THR A 106 15.19 -4.09 3.48
CA THR A 106 15.92 -5.31 3.13
C THR A 106 15.24 -6.02 1.95
N ASN A 107 15.97 -6.86 1.20
CA ASN A 107 15.36 -7.61 0.08
C ASN A 107 14.17 -8.48 0.53
N GLU A 108 14.23 -9.07 1.73
CA GLU A 108 13.11 -9.84 2.30
C GLU A 108 11.87 -8.97 2.55
N GLU A 109 12.06 -7.78 3.12
CA GLU A 109 10.98 -6.82 3.31
C GLU A 109 10.44 -6.30 1.98
N LYS A 110 11.32 -6.05 1.00
CA LYS A 110 10.96 -5.63 -0.36
C LYS A 110 10.11 -6.70 -1.06
N GLU A 111 10.52 -7.96 -1.04
CA GLU A 111 9.74 -9.08 -1.58
C GLU A 111 8.36 -9.16 -0.91
N THR A 112 8.33 -9.11 0.42
CA THR A 112 7.08 -9.17 1.19
C THR A 112 6.16 -7.99 0.86
N PHE A 113 6.72 -6.78 0.77
CA PHE A 113 6.00 -5.59 0.36
C PHE A 113 5.40 -5.75 -1.04
N LEU A 114 6.19 -6.18 -2.04
CA LEU A 114 5.72 -6.31 -3.41
C LEU A 114 4.60 -7.35 -3.52
N HIS A 115 4.72 -8.49 -2.83
CA HIS A 115 3.63 -9.48 -2.77
C HIS A 115 2.36 -8.88 -2.17
N ARG A 116 2.49 -8.16 -1.05
CA ARG A 116 1.36 -7.52 -0.40
C ARG A 116 0.73 -6.45 -1.29
N TYR A 117 1.54 -5.61 -1.93
CA TYR A 117 1.07 -4.55 -2.80
C TYR A 117 0.32 -5.11 -4.01
N ASN A 118 0.87 -6.15 -4.65
CA ASN A 118 0.23 -6.82 -5.77
C ASN A 118 -1.11 -7.44 -5.35
N GLN A 119 -1.15 -8.07 -4.18
CA GLN A 119 -2.38 -8.64 -3.65
C GLN A 119 -3.44 -7.57 -3.37
N THR A 120 -3.05 -6.43 -2.78
CA THR A 120 -3.95 -5.30 -2.54
C THR A 120 -4.51 -4.78 -3.85
N ILE A 121 -3.66 -4.51 -4.86
CA ILE A 121 -4.09 -4.07 -6.20
C ILE A 121 -5.05 -5.10 -6.79
N SER A 122 -4.66 -6.38 -6.83
CA SER A 122 -5.49 -7.44 -7.40
C SER A 122 -6.84 -7.55 -6.69
N CYS A 123 -6.89 -7.44 -5.36
CA CYS A 123 -8.16 -7.50 -4.63
C CYS A 123 -9.05 -6.31 -4.95
N CYS A 124 -8.47 -5.11 -5.05
CA CYS A 124 -9.18 -3.87 -5.35
C CYS A 124 -9.74 -3.88 -6.78
N LEU A 125 -8.95 -4.31 -7.77
CA LEU A 125 -9.36 -4.43 -9.18
C LEU A 125 -10.54 -5.39 -9.40
N HIS A 126 -10.69 -6.39 -8.53
CA HIS A 126 -11.79 -7.37 -8.60
C HIS A 126 -12.89 -7.10 -7.57
N SER A 127 -12.78 -6.01 -6.81
CA SER A 127 -13.79 -5.63 -5.83
C SER A 127 -15.00 -5.01 -6.52
N ASN A 128 -16.19 -5.35 -6.04
CA ASN A 128 -17.44 -4.71 -6.44
C ASN A 128 -17.89 -3.61 -5.46
N THR A 129 -17.03 -3.26 -4.50
CA THR A 129 -17.28 -2.23 -3.49
C THR A 129 -16.04 -1.34 -3.34
N TYR A 130 -16.27 -0.13 -2.84
CA TYR A 130 -15.25 0.82 -2.41
C TYR A 130 -15.16 0.89 -0.87
N ASP A 131 -15.83 -0.02 -0.17
CA ASP A 131 -15.79 -0.08 1.29
C ASP A 131 -14.42 -0.59 1.78
N PHE A 132 -13.65 0.32 2.37
CA PHE A 132 -12.29 0.05 2.86
C PHE A 132 -12.22 -1.17 3.78
N GLN A 133 -13.12 -1.26 4.77
CA GLN A 133 -13.10 -2.32 5.78
C GLN A 133 -13.38 -3.69 5.17
N THR A 134 -14.32 -3.77 4.23
CA THR A 134 -14.66 -4.99 3.51
C THR A 134 -13.49 -5.47 2.67
N ILE A 135 -12.83 -4.57 1.94
CA ILE A 135 -11.67 -4.88 1.11
C ILE A 135 -10.51 -5.32 2.00
N GLN A 136 -10.19 -4.56 3.05
CA GLN A 136 -9.13 -4.87 4.00
C GLN A 136 -9.30 -6.30 4.55
N LYS A 137 -10.50 -6.61 5.06
CA LYS A 137 -10.81 -7.95 5.58
C LYS A 137 -10.61 -9.04 4.52
N THR A 138 -10.94 -8.76 3.27
CA THR A 138 -10.77 -9.72 2.16
C THR A 138 -9.29 -9.99 1.88
N ILE A 139 -8.47 -8.94 1.83
CA ILE A 139 -7.02 -9.06 1.64
C ILE A 139 -6.40 -9.81 2.81
N GLU A 140 -6.72 -9.46 4.06
CA GLU A 140 -6.20 -10.14 5.25
C GLU A 140 -6.55 -11.63 5.29
N ASN A 141 -7.79 -11.98 4.92
CA ASN A 141 -8.20 -13.38 4.84
C ASN A 141 -7.45 -14.16 3.76
N SER A 142 -7.09 -13.49 2.66
CA SER A 142 -6.30 -14.11 1.59
C SER A 142 -4.82 -14.23 1.98
N TRP A 143 -4.27 -13.22 2.67
CA TRP A 143 -2.87 -13.22 3.13
C TRP A 143 -2.58 -14.30 4.18
N ARG A 144 -3.55 -14.58 5.07
CA ARG A 144 -3.41 -15.65 6.07
C ARG A 144 -3.44 -17.07 5.48
N LYS A 145 -3.85 -17.21 4.21
CA LYS A 145 -3.99 -18.51 3.54
C LYS A 145 -2.84 -18.81 2.57
N SER A 146 -2.02 -17.82 2.25
CA SER A 146 -0.77 -17.94 1.49
C SER A 146 0.38 -18.33 2.41
#